data_AF-A0A9P6QK46-F1
#
_entry.id   AF-A0A9P6QK46-F1
#
_cell.length_a   1.000
_cell.length_b   1.000
_cell.length_c   1.000
_cell.angle_alpha   90.00
_cell.angle_beta   90.00
_cell.angle_gamma   90.00
#
_symmetry.space_group_name_H-M   'P 1'
#
loop_
_entity.id
_entity.type
_entity.pdbx_description
1 polymer ?
#
loop_
_entity_poly.entity_id
_entity_poly.type
_entity_poly.pdbx_seq_one_letter_code
_entity_poly.pdbx_strand_id
1 'polypeptide(L)'
;DDSQDSPLNDKQREWVQLIDPVLQERYRWLVEQLVKAFVDTQLKASAMVEEIVLVGPVLDREPYRSLLNCFISKFENTAALDVTLLQALVQLVECASPGYLVDDDLVRIANVLSKELSITHIGTSDHALHLTLSLARVLDVMVAGKVKDLNRDRDHQPMLQLLD
;
A
#
# COMPACT_ATOMS: atom_id res chain seq x y z
N ASP A 1 -13.49 27.41 -3.05
CA ASP A 1 -13.25 27.30 -1.61
C ASP A 1 -13.21 25.82 -1.32
N ASP A 2 -12.08 25.19 -1.64
CA ASP A 2 -11.89 23.74 -1.59
C ASP A 2 -10.48 23.51 -1.05
N SER A 3 -10.34 23.60 0.26
CA SER A 3 -9.17 23.13 0.98
C SER A 3 -9.17 21.61 0.92
N GLN A 4 -8.41 21.06 -0.04
CA GLN A 4 -8.12 19.63 -0.09
C GLN A 4 -7.39 19.22 1.19
N ASP A 5 -7.95 18.20 1.86
CA ASP A 5 -7.34 17.50 2.99
C ASP A 5 -5.95 16.99 2.60
N SER A 6 -4.93 17.74 3.03
CA SER A 6 -3.54 17.29 3.00
C SER A 6 -3.33 16.35 4.20
N PRO A 7 -2.70 15.18 4.03
CA PRO A 7 -2.53 14.17 5.09
C PRO A 7 -1.57 14.60 6.22
N LEU A 8 -1.12 15.86 6.21
CA LEU A 8 -0.13 16.40 7.14
C LEU A 8 -0.83 17.18 8.27
N ASN A 9 -0.44 16.87 9.51
CA ASN A 9 -0.89 17.60 10.68
C ASN A 9 -0.38 19.06 10.66
N ASP A 10 -1.01 19.94 11.44
CA ASP A 10 -0.74 21.38 11.38
C ASP A 10 0.73 21.73 11.70
N LYS A 11 1.37 20.99 12.61
CA LYS A 11 2.81 21.13 12.87
C LYS A 11 3.63 20.72 11.64
N GLN A 12 3.34 19.59 11.02
CA GLN A 12 4.07 19.16 9.82
C GLN A 12 3.96 20.19 8.69
N ARG A 13 2.79 20.82 8.53
CA ARG A 13 2.59 21.93 7.58
C ARG A 13 3.45 23.15 7.91
N GLU A 14 3.53 23.53 9.18
CA GLU A 14 4.34 24.67 9.65
C GLU A 14 5.84 24.42 9.41
N TRP A 15 6.31 23.19 9.61
CA TRP A 15 7.69 22.81 9.33
C TRP A 15 8.02 22.81 7.84
N VAL A 16 7.08 22.36 6.99
CA VAL A 16 7.25 22.40 5.53
C VAL A 16 7.32 23.84 5.01
N GLN A 17 6.55 24.77 5.60
CA GLN A 17 6.59 26.19 5.24
C GLN A 17 7.89 26.90 5.66
N LEU A 18 8.63 26.35 6.63
CA LEU A 18 9.93 26.85 7.07
C LEU A 18 11.10 26.36 6.19
N ILE A 19 10.86 25.40 5.30
CA ILE A 19 11.87 24.88 4.38
C ILE A 19 12.00 25.83 3.18
N ASP A 20 13.22 26.28 2.89
CA ASP A 20 13.54 27.03 1.67
C ASP A 20 12.98 26.28 0.45
N PRO A 21 12.23 26.93 -0.47
CA PRO A 21 11.69 26.29 -1.67
C PRO A 21 12.71 25.47 -2.47
N VAL A 22 13.98 25.92 -2.51
CA VAL A 22 15.08 25.20 -3.16
C VAL A 22 15.44 23.91 -2.41
N LEU A 23 15.40 23.94 -1.07
CA LEU A 23 15.58 22.75 -0.25
C LEU A 23 14.41 21.78 -0.44
N GLN A 24 13.18 22.27 -0.54
CA GLN A 24 11.99 21.43 -0.77
C GLN A 24 12.08 20.68 -2.10
N GLU A 25 12.46 21.36 -3.18
CA GLU A 25 12.65 20.72 -4.49
C GLU A 25 13.77 19.67 -4.44
N ARG A 26 14.86 19.97 -3.74
CA ARG A 26 15.97 19.03 -3.56
C ARG A 26 15.59 17.81 -2.73
N TYR A 27 14.77 17.97 -1.69
CA TYR A 27 14.25 16.85 -0.90
C TYR A 27 13.34 15.96 -1.74
N ARG A 28 12.41 16.55 -2.51
CA ARG A 28 11.57 15.78 -3.44
C ARG A 28 12.41 14.99 -4.44
N TRP A 29 13.37 15.65 -5.08
CA TRP A 29 14.29 14.97 -6.01
C TRP A 29 15.04 13.81 -5.34
N LEU A 30 15.53 13.99 -4.12
CA LEU A 30 16.24 12.95 -3.39
C LEU A 30 15.33 11.75 -3.08
N VAL A 31 14.10 12.01 -2.66
CA VAL A 31 13.10 10.97 -2.39
C VAL A 31 12.73 10.21 -3.67
N GLU A 32 12.61 10.89 -4.80
CA GLU A 32 12.41 10.24 -6.10
C GLU A 32 13.57 9.33 -6.48
N GLN A 33 14.82 9.77 -6.27
CA GLN A 33 15.99 8.92 -6.52
C GLN A 33 16.04 7.70 -5.60
N LEU A 34 15.63 7.85 -4.34
CA LEU A 34 15.51 6.75 -3.38
C LEU A 34 14.52 5.69 -3.88
N VAL A 35 13.32 6.13 -4.30
CA VAL A 35 12.29 5.23 -4.86
C VAL A 35 12.79 4.55 -6.12
N LYS A 36 13.44 5.28 -7.02
CA LYS A 36 14.00 4.70 -8.25
C LYS A 36 15.04 3.62 -7.93
N ALA A 37 15.99 3.92 -7.05
CA ALA A 37 17.00 2.95 -6.62
C ALA A 37 16.37 1.71 -5.96
N PHE A 38 15.34 1.89 -5.13
CA PHE A 38 14.60 0.79 -4.54
C PHE A 38 13.87 -0.07 -5.58
N VAL A 39 13.20 0.55 -6.55
CA VAL A 39 12.51 -0.16 -7.64
C VAL A 39 13.49 -1.00 -8.44
N ASP A 40 14.64 -0.43 -8.81
CA ASP A 40 15.69 -1.10 -9.60
C ASP A 40 16.41 -2.21 -8.82
N THR A 41 16.33 -2.21 -7.49
CA THR A 41 16.97 -3.22 -6.64
C THR A 41 16.17 -4.53 -6.63
N GLN A 42 16.79 -5.63 -7.09
CA GLN A 42 16.15 -6.96 -7.15
C GLN A 42 15.85 -7.53 -5.75
N LEU A 43 16.87 -7.60 -4.90
CA LEU A 43 16.77 -8.13 -3.53
C LEU A 43 16.49 -7.00 -2.56
N LYS A 44 15.29 -7.00 -1.98
CA LYS A 44 14.84 -5.96 -1.04
C LYS A 44 14.88 -6.57 0.36
N ALA A 45 15.78 -6.07 1.20
CA ALA A 45 15.82 -6.45 2.60
C ALA A 45 14.59 -5.87 3.34
N SER A 46 14.12 -6.54 4.40
CA SER A 46 12.98 -6.06 5.23
C SER A 46 13.18 -4.61 5.66
N ALA A 47 14.38 -4.25 6.14
CA ALA A 47 14.70 -2.89 6.54
C ALA A 47 14.53 -1.86 5.41
N MET A 48 14.90 -2.21 4.17
CA MET A 48 14.70 -1.31 3.02
C MET A 48 13.22 -1.13 2.68
N VAL A 49 12.43 -2.18 2.84
CA VAL A 49 10.98 -2.14 2.64
C VAL A 49 10.33 -1.21 3.67
N GLU A 50 10.70 -1.36 4.94
CA GLU A 50 10.20 -0.51 6.02
C GLU A 50 10.54 0.96 5.78
N GLU A 51 11.78 1.27 5.37
CA GLU A 51 12.20 2.64 5.09
C GLU A 51 11.48 3.25 3.88
N ILE A 52 11.35 2.51 2.77
CA ILE A 52 10.78 3.09 1.55
C ILE A 52 9.29 3.36 1.68
N VAL A 53 8.57 2.60 2.50
CA VAL A 53 7.14 2.80 2.69
C VAL A 53 6.88 4.11 3.43
N LEU A 54 7.79 4.52 4.34
CA LEU A 54 7.67 5.78 5.07
C LEU A 54 7.74 7.02 4.17
N VAL A 55 8.37 6.92 2.99
CA VAL A 55 8.38 8.03 2.03
C VAL A 55 7.12 8.10 1.18
N GLY A 56 6.30 7.04 1.15
CA GLY A 56 5.07 6.96 0.35
C GLY A 56 4.18 8.22 0.41
N PRO A 57 3.84 8.75 1.61
CA PRO A 57 2.95 9.91 1.75
C PRO A 57 3.49 11.22 1.16
N VAL A 58 4.79 11.35 0.92
CA VAL A 58 5.42 12.58 0.39
C VAL A 58 5.77 12.47 -1.09
N LEU A 59 5.43 11.36 -1.74
CA LEU A 59 5.69 11.14 -3.15
C LEU A 59 4.67 11.86 -4.03
N ASP A 60 5.16 12.41 -5.14
CA ASP A 60 4.30 12.76 -6.27
C ASP A 60 3.72 11.48 -6.91
N ARG A 61 2.63 11.67 -7.67
CA ARG A 61 1.82 10.56 -8.19
C ARG A 61 2.62 9.50 -8.93
N GLU A 62 3.51 9.90 -9.84
CA GLU A 62 4.28 8.95 -10.66
C GLU A 62 5.26 8.10 -9.84
N PRO A 63 6.16 8.68 -9.01
CA PRO A 63 7.00 7.90 -8.10
C PRO A 63 6.21 6.99 -7.17
N TYR A 64 5.10 7.48 -6.61
CA TYR A 64 4.21 6.68 -5.77
C TYR A 64 3.65 5.47 -6.51
N ARG A 65 3.13 5.70 -7.73
CA ARG A 65 2.58 4.66 -8.60
C ARG A 65 3.60 3.61 -8.97
N SER A 66 4.83 4.03 -9.26
CA SER A 66 5.96 3.14 -9.54
C SER A 66 6.29 2.26 -8.33
N LEU A 67 6.34 2.86 -7.14
CA LEU A 67 6.57 2.15 -5.88
C LEU A 67 5.47 1.13 -5.61
N LEU A 68 4.20 1.55 -5.65
CA LEU A 68 3.05 0.69 -5.43
C LEU A 68 3.03 -0.50 -6.40
N ASN A 69 3.23 -0.25 -7.70
CA ASN A 69 3.26 -1.33 -8.69
C ASN A 69 4.42 -2.30 -8.47
N CYS A 70 5.57 -1.83 -7.96
CA CYS A 70 6.69 -2.68 -7.56
C CYS A 70 6.28 -3.62 -6.41
N PHE A 71 5.57 -3.11 -5.40
CA PHE A 71 5.05 -3.93 -4.31
C PHE A 71 3.99 -4.93 -4.77
N ILE A 72 3.01 -4.49 -5.57
CA ILE A 72 1.98 -5.37 -6.13
C ILE A 72 2.63 -6.51 -6.91
N SER A 73 3.54 -6.17 -7.84
CA SER A 73 4.22 -7.16 -8.67
C SER A 73 5.05 -8.13 -7.84
N LYS A 74 5.72 -7.66 -6.77
CA LYS A 74 6.45 -8.56 -5.87
C LYS A 74 5.51 -9.49 -5.12
N PHE A 75 4.43 -8.95 -4.57
CA PHE A 75 3.46 -9.74 -3.82
C PHE A 75 2.81 -10.81 -4.71
N GLU A 76 2.45 -10.48 -5.94
CA GLU A 76 1.92 -11.42 -6.96
C GLU A 76 2.90 -12.57 -7.30
N ASN A 77 4.21 -12.32 -7.21
CA ASN A 77 5.25 -13.27 -7.61
C ASN A 77 5.94 -13.99 -6.43
N THR A 78 5.57 -13.70 -5.18
CA THR A 78 6.21 -14.32 -4.03
C THR A 78 5.60 -15.70 -3.77
N ALA A 79 6.43 -16.75 -3.69
CA ALA A 79 5.97 -18.13 -3.49
C ALA A 79 5.54 -18.44 -2.04
N ALA A 80 5.85 -17.57 -1.10
CA ALA A 80 5.52 -17.68 0.30
C ALA A 80 5.10 -16.31 0.85
N LEU A 81 4.26 -16.29 1.89
CA LEU A 81 3.83 -15.04 2.49
C LEU A 81 5.02 -14.30 3.12
N ASP A 82 5.34 -13.13 2.57
CA ASP A 82 6.24 -12.16 3.20
C ASP A 82 5.39 -11.12 3.95
N VAL A 83 5.37 -11.22 5.27
CA VAL A 83 4.55 -10.35 6.14
C VAL A 83 5.00 -8.88 6.03
N THR A 84 6.29 -8.62 5.86
CA THR A 84 6.81 -7.24 5.70
C THR A 84 6.31 -6.65 4.38
N LEU A 85 6.40 -7.38 3.28
CA LEU A 85 5.87 -6.93 1.99
C LEU A 85 4.35 -6.72 2.03
N LEU A 86 3.63 -7.61 2.71
CA LEU A 86 2.19 -7.50 2.88
C LEU A 86 1.81 -6.23 3.66
N GLN A 87 2.47 -5.98 4.79
CA GLN A 87 2.22 -4.79 5.61
C GLN A 87 2.56 -3.51 4.86
N ALA A 88 3.70 -3.49 4.16
CA ALA A 88 4.12 -2.40 3.30
C ALA A 88 3.09 -2.07 2.22
N LEU A 89 2.58 -3.10 1.53
CA LEU A 89 1.57 -2.95 0.49
C LEU A 89 0.28 -2.32 1.04
N VAL A 90 -0.22 -2.84 2.16
CA VAL A 90 -1.44 -2.30 2.80
C VAL A 90 -1.23 -0.86 3.26
N GLN A 91 -0.09 -0.55 3.88
CA GLN A 91 0.23 0.81 4.33
C GLN A 91 0.27 1.79 3.15
N LEU A 92 0.88 1.40 2.02
CA LEU A 92 0.89 2.23 0.83
C LEU A 92 -0.53 2.51 0.36
N VAL A 93 -1.37 1.47 0.24
CA VAL A 93 -2.76 1.60 -0.21
C VAL A 93 -3.57 2.53 0.70
N GLU A 94 -3.43 2.42 2.01
CA GLU A 94 -4.16 3.27 2.97
C GLU A 94 -3.69 4.72 3.00
N CYS A 95 -2.40 4.97 2.78
CA CYS A 95 -1.85 6.34 2.79
C CYS A 95 -1.90 7.03 1.43
N ALA A 96 -2.52 6.40 0.43
CA ALA A 96 -2.60 6.93 -0.91
C ALA A 96 -3.35 8.26 -0.96
N SER A 97 -2.75 9.25 -1.63
CA SER A 97 -3.46 10.51 -1.90
C SER A 97 -4.62 10.28 -2.89
N PRO A 98 -5.70 11.09 -2.83
CA PRO A 98 -6.81 10.98 -3.76
C PRO A 98 -6.36 10.98 -5.24
N GLY A 99 -6.84 10.00 -6.01
CA GLY A 99 -6.49 9.85 -7.44
C GLY A 99 -5.13 9.16 -7.72
N TYR A 100 -4.43 8.71 -6.69
CA TYR A 100 -3.18 7.95 -6.86
C TYR A 100 -3.44 6.46 -7.08
N LEU A 101 -4.44 5.90 -6.40
CA LEU A 101 -4.92 4.54 -6.64
C LEU A 101 -5.78 4.48 -7.90
N VAL A 102 -5.64 3.39 -8.65
CA VAL A 102 -6.60 3.03 -9.71
C VAL A 102 -7.34 1.76 -9.31
N ASP A 103 -8.60 1.61 -9.73
CA ASP A 103 -9.47 0.48 -9.34
C ASP A 103 -8.79 -0.88 -9.57
N ASP A 104 -8.04 -1.01 -10.67
CA ASP A 104 -7.31 -2.23 -11.03
C ASP A 104 -6.28 -2.66 -9.96
N ASP A 105 -5.62 -1.70 -9.28
CA ASP A 105 -4.64 -2.04 -8.24
C ASP A 105 -5.30 -2.77 -7.08
N LEU A 106 -6.41 -2.23 -6.60
CA LEU A 106 -7.09 -2.74 -5.42
C LEU A 106 -7.72 -4.10 -5.72
N VAL A 107 -8.28 -4.26 -6.92
CA VAL A 107 -8.80 -5.55 -7.39
C VAL A 107 -7.68 -6.59 -7.50
N ARG A 108 -6.53 -6.24 -8.06
CA ARG A 108 -5.37 -7.15 -8.14
C ARG A 108 -4.89 -7.59 -6.75
N ILE A 109 -4.73 -6.64 -5.83
CA ILE A 109 -4.30 -6.93 -4.45
C ILE A 109 -5.32 -7.83 -3.75
N ALA A 110 -6.61 -7.49 -3.80
CA ALA A 110 -7.67 -8.26 -3.17
C ALA A 110 -7.75 -9.70 -3.72
N ASN A 111 -7.57 -9.89 -5.03
CA ASN A 111 -7.56 -11.21 -5.66
C ASN A 111 -6.40 -12.08 -5.17
N VAL A 112 -5.18 -11.51 -5.07
CA VAL A 112 -4.02 -12.24 -4.56
C VAL A 112 -4.24 -12.62 -3.09
N LEU A 113 -4.68 -11.68 -2.26
CA LEU A 113 -4.95 -11.94 -0.85
C LEU A 113 -6.02 -13.01 -0.64
N SER A 114 -7.11 -12.94 -1.40
CA SER A 114 -8.20 -13.93 -1.35
C SER A 114 -7.72 -15.32 -1.74
N LYS A 115 -6.91 -15.40 -2.80
CA LYS A 115 -6.32 -16.67 -3.25
C LYS A 115 -5.39 -17.25 -2.18
N GLU A 116 -4.45 -16.45 -1.66
CA GLU A 116 -3.50 -16.90 -0.63
C GLU A 116 -4.21 -17.32 0.66
N LEU A 117 -5.25 -16.60 1.05
CA LEU A 117 -6.07 -16.94 2.21
C LEU A 117 -6.80 -18.27 2.02
N SER A 118 -7.37 -18.52 0.84
CA SER A 118 -8.10 -19.76 0.55
C SER A 118 -7.24 -21.03 0.60
N ILE A 119 -5.92 -20.91 0.39
CA ILE A 119 -4.97 -22.03 0.43
C ILE A 119 -4.21 -22.12 1.76
N THR A 120 -4.32 -21.13 2.64
CA THR A 120 -3.65 -21.10 3.94
C THR A 120 -4.47 -21.86 4.98
N HIS A 121 -3.87 -22.86 5.65
CA HIS A 121 -4.54 -23.58 6.73
C HIS A 121 -4.68 -22.73 8.00
N ILE A 122 -5.92 -22.65 8.48
CA ILE A 122 -6.40 -21.73 9.54
C ILE A 122 -5.90 -22.13 10.93
N GLY A 123 -5.62 -23.42 11.15
CA GLY A 123 -5.43 -23.97 12.50
C GLY A 123 -4.09 -23.71 13.18
N THR A 124 -3.07 -23.18 12.47
CA THR A 124 -1.68 -23.20 13.01
C THR A 124 -0.79 -22.02 12.61
N SER A 125 -1.26 -21.04 11.84
CA SER A 125 -0.38 -20.02 11.26
C SER A 125 -0.89 -18.60 11.44
N ASP A 126 -0.04 -17.73 12.00
CA ASP A 126 -0.23 -16.28 12.02
C ASP A 126 -0.44 -15.69 10.62
N HIS A 127 -0.08 -16.41 9.55
CA HIS A 127 -0.29 -16.02 8.16
C HIS A 127 -1.77 -15.82 7.83
N ALA A 128 -2.66 -16.71 8.30
CA ALA A 128 -4.09 -16.59 8.04
C ALA A 128 -4.64 -15.28 8.66
N LEU A 129 -4.18 -14.93 9.86
CA LEU A 129 -4.54 -13.68 10.52
C LEU A 129 -4.02 -12.47 9.75
N HIS A 130 -2.75 -12.46 9.34
CA HIS A 130 -2.18 -11.36 8.56
C HIS A 130 -2.89 -11.17 7.22
N LEU A 131 -3.18 -12.25 6.50
CA LEU A 131 -3.92 -12.20 5.23
C LEU A 131 -5.34 -11.68 5.41
N THR A 132 -6.05 -12.15 6.44
CA THR A 132 -7.42 -11.71 6.76
C THR A 132 -7.45 -10.22 7.06
N LEU A 133 -6.57 -9.75 7.95
CA LEU A 133 -6.49 -8.34 8.32
C LEU A 133 -6.14 -7.45 7.12
N SER A 134 -5.20 -7.89 6.29
CA SER A 134 -4.82 -7.15 5.08
C SER A 134 -5.94 -7.10 4.05
N LEU A 135 -6.66 -8.21 3.85
CA LEU A 135 -7.80 -8.25 2.93
C LEU A 135 -8.91 -7.30 3.40
N ALA A 136 -9.25 -7.31 4.70
CA ALA A 136 -10.22 -6.38 5.27
C ALA A 136 -9.84 -4.92 5.03
N ARG A 137 -8.58 -4.55 5.30
CA ARG A 137 -8.08 -3.18 5.11
C ARG A 137 -8.13 -2.73 3.64
N VAL A 138 -7.78 -3.61 2.72
CA VAL A 138 -7.88 -3.32 1.27
C VAL A 138 -9.35 -3.11 0.86
N LEU A 139 -10.27 -3.95 1.34
CA LEU A 139 -11.69 -3.80 1.08
C LEU A 139 -12.24 -2.49 1.65
N ASP A 140 -11.80 -2.06 2.84
CA ASP A 140 -12.17 -0.77 3.42
C ASP A 140 -11.73 0.39 2.53
N VAL A 141 -10.51 0.33 1.97
CA VAL A 141 -10.02 1.34 1.01
C VAL A 141 -10.82 1.30 -0.30
N MET A 142 -11.21 0.13 -0.79
CA MET A 142 -12.08 0.01 -1.97
C MET A 142 -13.46 0.64 -1.75
N VAL A 143 -14.04 0.43 -0.56
CA VAL A 143 -15.33 1.03 -0.17
C VAL A 143 -15.19 2.56 -0.09
N ALA A 144 -14.14 3.06 0.56
CA ALA A 144 -13.88 4.50 0.66
C ALA A 144 -13.63 5.15 -0.71
N GLY A 145 -12.91 4.45 -1.59
CA GLY A 145 -12.62 4.85 -2.97
C GLY A 145 -13.79 4.70 -3.95
N LYS A 146 -14.91 4.11 -3.53
CA LYS A 146 -16.10 3.84 -4.35
C LYS A 146 -15.80 3.02 -5.63
N VAL A 147 -14.95 2.00 -5.51
CA VAL A 147 -14.62 1.07 -6.61
C VAL A 147 -15.90 0.42 -7.13
N LYS A 148 -16.13 0.47 -8.45
CA LYS A 148 -17.43 0.11 -9.06
C LYS A 148 -17.74 -1.39 -9.04
N ASP A 149 -16.73 -2.25 -9.07
CA ASP A 149 -16.88 -3.70 -9.22
C ASP A 149 -16.76 -4.49 -7.91
N LEU A 150 -16.79 -3.78 -6.76
CA LEU A 150 -16.76 -4.39 -5.44
C LEU A 150 -18.09 -5.11 -5.15
N ASN A 151 -18.04 -6.42 -4.95
CA ASN A 151 -19.17 -7.23 -4.52
C ASN A 151 -18.89 -7.73 -3.10
N ARG A 152 -19.55 -7.16 -2.10
CA ARG A 152 -19.33 -7.49 -0.69
C ARG A 152 -19.49 -8.98 -0.41
N ASP A 153 -20.56 -9.61 -0.89
CA ASP A 153 -20.83 -11.02 -0.58
C ASP A 153 -19.76 -11.94 -1.17
N ARG A 154 -19.30 -11.66 -2.39
CA ARG A 154 -18.22 -12.41 -3.06
C ARG A 154 -16.86 -12.12 -2.43
N ASP A 155 -16.52 -10.85 -2.23
CA ASP A 155 -15.17 -10.41 -1.90
C ASP A 155 -14.86 -10.60 -0.40
N HIS A 156 -15.88 -10.70 0.47
CA HIS A 156 -15.72 -11.10 1.87
C HIS A 156 -15.80 -12.62 2.09
N GLN A 157 -16.22 -13.41 1.11
CA GLN A 157 -16.38 -14.88 1.23
C GLN A 157 -15.13 -15.59 1.77
N PRO A 158 -13.89 -15.27 1.31
CA PRO A 158 -12.69 -15.95 1.80
C PRO A 158 -12.49 -15.79 3.32
N MET A 159 -12.97 -14.69 3.90
CA MET A 159 -12.90 -14.46 5.34
C MET A 159 -14.02 -15.17 6.10
N LEU A 160 -15.21 -15.30 5.51
CA LEU A 160 -16.33 -16.00 6.13
C LEU A 160 -16.05 -17.51 6.26
N GLN A 161 -15.37 -18.09 5.28
CA GLN A 161 -14.91 -19.48 5.32
C GLN A 161 -13.95 -19.78 6.48
N LEU A 162 -13.42 -18.75 7.15
CA LEU A 162 -12.56 -18.91 8.33
C LEU A 162 -13.35 -19.09 9.63
N LEU A 163 -14.63 -18.73 9.63
CA LEU A 163 -15.50 -18.71 10.81
C LEU A 163 -16.41 -19.94 10.89
N ASP A 164 -16.49 -20.73 9.82
CA ASP A 164 -17.22 -22.00 9.71
C ASP A 164 -16.34 -23.20 10.12
#